data_AF-W4HER2-F1
#
_entry.id   AF-W4HER2-F1
#
_cell.length_a   1.000
_cell.length_b   1.000
_cell.length_c   1.000
_cell.angle_alpha   90.00
_cell.angle_beta   90.00
_cell.angle_gamma   90.00
#
_symmetry.space_group_name_H-M   'P 1'
#
loop_
_entity.id
_entity.type
_entity.pdbx_description
1 polymer ?
#
loop_
_entity_poly.entity_id
_entity_poly.type
_entity_poly.pdbx_seq_one_letter_code
_entity_poly.pdbx_strand_id
1 'polypeptide(L)'
;MHCTAKGVVALVLCFVTAGLSWTQFIIPLWLVSDNDIGKSSAIQSIGVAGLCFETNHSNGIVCASYFSAPSPINEVERANLPTSRPNLPYSLSNQSICALYAQTNDGDKLDIGGAYPKEVLNDEFLERTCGSLGSSTLTFAISTSILGTLMFVALAVWTCATTTKSCMLALSKLLAFAALVANLLTITMWFVQQSSLHVGAGVSLGLSFFLSVASATLYCGCITAIGMLRLKERHERFREKSLRLQSIRDLERAASIKRAKSLSARALTVL
;
A
#
# COMPACT_ATOMS: atom_id res chain seq x y z
N MET A 1 12.59 -23.62 -17.93
CA MET A 1 12.85 -22.16 -17.84
C MET A 1 12.90 -21.80 -16.36
N HIS A 2 14.07 -21.46 -15.82
CA HIS A 2 14.22 -21.19 -14.39
C HIS A 2 14.11 -19.68 -14.15
N CYS A 3 13.19 -19.27 -13.29
CA CYS A 3 13.15 -17.92 -12.75
C CYS A 3 14.55 -17.62 -12.21
N THR A 4 15.22 -16.63 -12.79
CA THR A 4 16.59 -16.30 -12.39
C THR A 4 16.60 -15.83 -10.95
N ALA A 5 17.53 -16.32 -10.12
CA ALA A 5 17.74 -15.88 -8.73
C ALA A 5 18.04 -14.37 -8.59
N LYS A 6 18.26 -13.68 -9.72
CA LYS A 6 18.46 -12.22 -9.77
C LYS A 6 17.17 -11.51 -9.37
N GLY A 7 17.20 -10.82 -8.23
CA GLY A 7 16.09 -9.98 -7.78
C GLY A 7 15.12 -10.62 -6.79
N VAL A 8 15.39 -11.84 -6.29
CA VAL A 8 14.58 -12.49 -5.24
C VAL A 8 14.48 -11.61 -3.99
N VAL A 9 15.59 -10.98 -3.58
CA VAL A 9 15.60 -10.06 -2.44
C VAL A 9 14.66 -8.87 -2.66
N ALA A 10 14.67 -8.28 -3.87
CA ALA A 10 13.77 -7.19 -4.21
C ALA A 10 12.30 -7.65 -4.27
N LEU A 11 12.06 -8.89 -4.72
CA LEU A 11 10.73 -9.49 -4.76
C LEU A 11 10.17 -9.73 -3.36
N VAL A 12 10.97 -10.29 -2.44
CA VAL A 12 10.60 -10.46 -1.03
C VAL A 12 10.35 -9.10 -0.38
N LEU A 13 11.22 -8.12 -0.64
CA LEU A 13 11.04 -6.76 -0.11
C LEU A 13 9.71 -6.16 -0.59
N CYS A 14 9.42 -6.21 -1.89
CA CYS A 14 8.16 -5.73 -2.45
C CYS A 14 6.93 -6.44 -1.88
N PHE A 15 7.02 -7.76 -1.64
CA PHE A 15 5.94 -8.54 -1.03
C PHE A 15 5.65 -8.07 0.40
N VAL A 16 6.71 -7.94 1.21
CA VAL A 16 6.59 -7.44 2.60
C VAL A 16 6.03 -6.02 2.61
N THR A 17 6.54 -5.12 1.76
CA THR A 17 6.04 -3.75 1.65
C THR A 17 4.55 -3.71 1.29
N ALA A 18 4.12 -4.49 0.30
CA ALA A 18 2.71 -4.55 -0.10
C ALA A 18 1.83 -5.12 1.02
N GLY A 19 2.30 -6.16 1.73
CA GLY A 19 1.60 -6.72 2.88
C GLY A 19 1.43 -5.69 3.99
N LEU A 20 2.50 -4.95 4.33
CA LEU A 20 2.45 -3.88 5.31
C LEU A 20 1.45 -2.79 4.91
N SER A 21 1.44 -2.38 3.63
CA SER A 21 0.49 -1.39 3.11
C SER A 21 -0.98 -1.82 3.27
N TRP A 22 -1.29 -3.11 3.07
CA TRP A 22 -2.63 -3.62 3.34
C TRP A 22 -2.95 -3.68 4.83
N THR A 23 -2.01 -4.14 5.66
CA THR A 23 -2.24 -4.24 7.10
C THR A 23 -2.50 -2.88 7.75
N GLN A 24 -1.75 -1.83 7.39
CA GLN A 24 -1.99 -0.48 7.91
C GLN A 24 -3.37 0.06 7.50
N PHE A 25 -3.87 -0.34 6.32
CA PHE A 25 -5.15 0.15 5.80
C PHE A 25 -6.33 -0.57 6.48
N ILE A 26 -6.24 -1.90 6.62
CA ILE A 26 -7.32 -2.74 7.16
C ILE A 26 -7.43 -2.59 8.67
N ILE A 27 -6.29 -2.55 9.37
CA ILE A 27 -6.26 -2.60 10.83
C ILE A 27 -6.48 -1.19 11.39
N PRO A 28 -7.56 -0.92 12.12
CA PRO A 28 -7.88 0.41 12.62
C PRO A 28 -7.15 0.72 13.93
N LEU A 29 -5.83 0.53 13.94
CA LEU A 29 -4.92 0.81 15.07
C LEU A 29 -3.98 1.97 14.73
N TRP A 30 -4.49 3.05 14.13
CA TRP A 30 -3.70 4.27 13.93
C TRP A 30 -3.65 5.11 15.21
N LEU A 31 -4.74 5.11 15.96
CA LEU A 31 -4.81 5.61 17.34
C LEU A 31 -5.41 4.55 18.24
N VAL A 32 -4.91 4.49 19.47
CA VAL A 32 -5.40 3.60 20.53
C VAL A 32 -5.73 4.47 21.74
N SER A 33 -6.89 4.24 22.33
CA SER A 33 -7.28 4.87 23.60
C SER A 33 -6.88 3.97 24.75
N ASP A 34 -6.22 4.53 25.76
CA ASP A 34 -5.94 3.83 27.01
C ASP A 34 -7.23 3.70 27.82
N ASN A 35 -7.56 2.46 28.21
CA ASN A 35 -8.80 2.11 28.89
C ASN A 35 -8.94 2.70 30.32
N ASP A 36 -7.90 3.36 30.84
CA ASP A 36 -7.86 3.91 32.20
C ASP A 36 -8.47 5.31 32.34
N ILE A 37 -8.82 5.98 31.23
CA ILE A 37 -9.56 7.24 31.29
C ILE A 37 -11.06 6.94 31.46
N GLY A 38 -11.37 6.56 32.70
CA GLY A 38 -12.65 6.80 33.35
C GLY A 38 -13.87 6.20 32.65
N LYS A 39 -13.99 4.86 32.58
CA LYS A 39 -15.28 4.11 32.46
C LYS A 39 -16.29 4.55 31.39
N SER A 40 -15.93 5.47 30.48
CA SER A 40 -16.85 6.15 29.56
C SER A 40 -16.33 6.21 28.13
N SER A 41 -15.04 5.94 27.89
CA SER A 41 -14.49 5.86 26.54
C SER A 41 -14.60 4.44 25.99
N ALA A 42 -15.75 4.16 25.39
CA ALA A 42 -15.98 2.90 24.68
C ALA A 42 -15.23 2.82 23.34
N ILE A 43 -14.56 3.87 22.85
CA ILE A 43 -13.74 3.82 21.63
C ILE A 43 -12.36 3.22 21.97
N GLN A 44 -12.04 2.08 21.38
CA GLN A 44 -10.80 1.37 21.64
C GLN A 44 -9.71 1.72 20.62
N SER A 45 -10.09 1.86 19.35
CA SER A 45 -9.12 2.14 18.29
C SER A 45 -9.71 2.89 17.11
N ILE A 46 -8.87 3.70 16.46
CA ILE A 46 -9.26 4.52 15.32
C ILE A 46 -8.27 4.25 14.18
N GLY A 47 -8.79 4.04 12.97
CA GLY A 47 -8.04 3.87 11.73
C GLY A 47 -8.46 4.85 10.64
N VAL A 48 -7.81 4.72 9.48
CA VAL A 48 -8.14 5.52 8.30
C VAL A 48 -9.48 5.11 7.67
N ALA A 49 -9.82 3.82 7.70
CA ALA A 49 -11.04 3.29 7.09
C ALA A 49 -12.24 3.22 8.03
N GLY A 50 -12.01 3.27 9.35
CA GLY A 50 -13.04 3.08 10.36
C GLY A 50 -12.51 3.16 11.79
N LEU A 51 -13.38 2.90 12.74
CA LEU A 51 -13.08 2.85 14.17
C LEU A 51 -13.66 1.59 14.81
N CYS A 52 -13.12 1.19 15.95
CA CYS A 52 -13.63 0.10 16.77
C CYS A 52 -13.95 0.59 18.18
N PHE A 53 -15.09 0.13 18.69
CA PHE A 53 -15.62 0.50 20.00
C PHE A 53 -16.21 -0.72 20.70
N GLU A 54 -16.19 -0.70 22.03
CA GLU A 54 -16.87 -1.66 22.89
C GLU A 54 -18.32 -1.20 23.12
N THR A 55 -19.24 -2.16 23.21
CA THR A 55 -20.66 -1.84 23.39
C THR A 55 -21.12 -2.14 24.81
N ASN A 56 -22.00 -1.31 25.37
CA ASN A 56 -22.46 -1.46 26.76
C ASN A 56 -23.33 -2.72 27.00
N HIS A 57 -23.76 -3.41 25.93
CA HIS A 57 -24.72 -4.53 26.02
C HIS A 57 -24.07 -5.92 25.98
N SER A 58 -22.82 -6.02 25.56
CA SER A 58 -21.97 -7.18 25.84
C SER A 58 -20.52 -6.76 25.64
N ASN A 59 -19.58 -7.36 26.38
CA ASN A 59 -18.13 -7.13 26.32
C ASN A 59 -17.54 -7.55 24.95
N GLY A 60 -18.03 -6.95 23.87
CA GLY A 60 -17.77 -7.27 22.49
C GLY A 60 -17.35 -6.03 21.73
N ILE A 61 -16.18 -6.12 21.10
CA ILE A 61 -15.61 -5.06 20.27
C ILE A 61 -16.29 -5.11 18.91
N VAL A 62 -16.79 -3.95 18.47
CA VAL A 62 -17.49 -3.76 17.21
C VAL A 62 -16.74 -2.72 16.40
N CYS A 63 -16.49 -3.02 15.12
CA CYS A 63 -15.81 -2.12 14.20
C CYS A 63 -16.76 -1.62 13.12
N ALA A 64 -16.75 -0.30 12.89
CA ALA A 64 -17.57 0.37 11.91
C ALA A 64 -16.72 1.21 10.96
N SER A 65 -17.14 1.28 9.69
CA SER A 65 -16.42 2.05 8.66
C SER A 65 -17.01 3.47 8.51
N TYR A 66 -16.16 4.41 8.11
CA TYR A 66 -16.57 5.80 7.90
C TYR A 66 -17.42 5.98 6.64
N PHE A 67 -17.03 5.33 5.54
CA PHE A 67 -17.54 5.63 4.19
C PHE A 67 -18.35 4.50 3.55
N SER A 68 -18.32 3.30 4.13
CA SER A 68 -19.05 2.14 3.62
C SER A 68 -20.02 1.65 4.69
N ALA A 69 -21.29 1.54 4.31
CA ALA A 69 -22.28 0.87 5.14
C ALA A 69 -22.03 -0.65 5.08
N PRO A 70 -22.15 -1.37 6.20
CA PRO A 70 -22.23 -2.82 6.15
C PRO A 70 -23.43 -3.27 5.30
N SER A 71 -23.37 -4.50 4.78
CA SER A 71 -24.47 -5.07 3.99
C SER A 71 -25.77 -5.00 4.80
N PRO A 72 -26.88 -4.52 4.21
CA PRO A 72 -28.14 -4.38 4.92
C PRO A 72 -28.57 -5.76 5.42
N ILE A 73 -28.88 -5.83 6.71
CA ILE A 73 -29.34 -7.06 7.32
C ILE A 73 -30.83 -7.19 7.03
N ASN A 74 -31.25 -8.27 6.37
CA ASN A 74 -32.68 -8.48 6.09
C ASN A 74 -33.45 -8.76 7.40
N GLU A 75 -34.71 -8.32 7.49
CA GLU A 75 -35.55 -8.50 8.70
C GLU A 75 -35.79 -9.97 9.09
N VAL A 76 -35.55 -10.93 8.19
CA VAL A 76 -35.63 -12.37 8.45
C VAL A 76 -34.34 -12.91 9.09
N GLU A 77 -33.21 -12.31 8.78
CA GLU A 77 -31.90 -12.60 9.38
C GLU A 77 -31.82 -12.01 10.80
N ARG A 78 -32.57 -10.92 11.04
CA ARG A 78 -32.86 -10.25 12.34
C ARG A 78 -33.50 -11.15 13.39
N ALA A 79 -34.40 -12.07 12.99
CA ALA A 79 -35.09 -12.97 13.91
C ALA A 79 -34.20 -14.16 14.35
N ASN A 80 -33.16 -14.47 13.55
CA ASN A 80 -32.19 -15.54 13.82
C ASN A 80 -30.82 -15.00 14.30
N LEU A 81 -30.78 -13.73 14.68
CA LEU A 81 -29.56 -12.98 15.01
C LEU A 81 -28.99 -13.12 16.45
N PRO A 82 -29.50 -13.96 17.39
CA PRO A 82 -28.78 -14.15 18.66
C PRO A 82 -27.36 -14.70 18.48
N THR A 83 -27.01 -15.27 17.32
CA THR A 83 -25.78 -16.04 17.13
C THR A 83 -24.78 -15.47 16.13
N SER A 84 -25.09 -14.39 15.38
CA SER A 84 -24.21 -13.95 14.28
C SER A 84 -23.58 -12.55 14.46
N ARG A 85 -24.28 -11.53 14.99
CA ARG A 85 -23.73 -10.17 15.29
C ARG A 85 -24.57 -9.44 16.36
N PRO A 86 -24.45 -9.75 17.65
CA PRO A 86 -25.42 -9.31 18.66
C PRO A 86 -25.41 -7.81 19.01
N ASN A 87 -24.50 -6.99 18.47
CA ASN A 87 -24.06 -5.76 19.16
C ASN A 87 -23.87 -4.50 18.31
N LEU A 88 -24.19 -4.50 17.01
CA LEU A 88 -24.06 -3.29 16.20
C LEU A 88 -25.35 -2.45 16.35
N PRO A 89 -25.29 -1.18 16.80
CA PRO A 89 -26.46 -0.32 16.87
C PRO A 89 -27.12 -0.19 15.48
N TYR A 90 -28.46 -0.23 15.44
CA TYR A 90 -29.25 -0.31 14.21
C TYR A 90 -28.96 0.83 13.21
N SER A 91 -28.61 2.01 13.70
CA SER A 91 -28.16 3.15 12.89
C SER A 91 -26.91 2.82 12.06
N LEU A 92 -25.94 2.11 12.66
CA LEU A 92 -24.71 1.68 11.99
C LEU A 92 -24.84 0.35 11.23
N SER A 93 -25.92 -0.41 11.41
CA SER A 93 -26.15 -1.64 10.63
C SER A 93 -26.59 -1.37 9.19
N ASN A 94 -27.14 -0.18 8.93
CA ASN A 94 -27.66 0.21 7.62
C ASN A 94 -26.97 1.44 7.01
N GLN A 95 -26.13 2.14 7.77
CA GLN A 95 -25.46 3.37 7.35
C GLN A 95 -24.02 3.42 7.83
N SER A 96 -23.16 4.17 7.14
CA SER A 96 -21.79 4.44 7.58
C SER A 96 -21.75 5.57 8.61
N ILE A 97 -20.65 5.69 9.37
CA ILE A 97 -20.52 6.74 10.40
C ILE A 97 -20.72 8.13 9.79
N CYS A 98 -20.13 8.39 8.61
CA CYS A 98 -20.26 9.69 7.95
C CYS A 98 -21.66 9.94 7.36
N ALA A 99 -22.37 8.90 6.94
CA ALA A 99 -23.75 9.03 6.48
C ALA A 99 -24.69 9.38 7.64
N LEU A 100 -24.43 8.82 8.84
CA LEU A 100 -25.16 9.14 10.05
C LEU A 100 -24.85 10.57 10.54
N TYR A 101 -23.57 10.95 10.53
CA TYR A 101 -23.12 12.30 10.88
C TYR A 101 -23.72 13.38 9.96
N ALA A 102 -23.80 13.12 8.65
CA ALA A 102 -24.41 14.04 7.69
C ALA A 102 -25.92 14.26 7.92
N GLN A 103 -26.62 13.31 8.55
CA GLN A 103 -28.03 13.45 8.89
C GLN A 103 -28.24 14.22 10.20
N THR A 104 -27.37 14.03 11.18
CA THR A 104 -27.48 14.71 12.46
C THR A 104 -26.89 16.12 12.43
N ASN A 105 -25.87 16.36 11.59
CA ASN A 105 -25.04 17.59 11.55
C ASN A 105 -24.55 18.03 12.94
N ASP A 106 -24.46 17.07 13.85
CA ASP A 106 -24.28 17.27 15.28
C ASP A 106 -23.76 15.95 15.84
N GLY A 107 -22.51 15.92 16.30
CA GLY A 107 -21.92 14.73 16.88
C GLY A 107 -22.58 14.35 18.21
N ASP A 108 -23.23 15.30 18.89
CA ASP A 108 -23.98 15.05 20.13
C ASP A 108 -25.19 14.13 19.94
N LYS A 109 -25.68 14.03 18.70
CA LYS A 109 -26.81 13.14 18.33
C LYS A 109 -26.33 11.86 17.65
N LEU A 110 -25.02 11.68 17.50
CA LEU A 110 -24.44 10.52 16.88
C LEU A 110 -24.42 9.35 17.89
N ASP A 111 -25.52 8.61 17.94
CA ASP A 111 -25.59 7.40 18.78
C ASP A 111 -24.84 6.23 18.13
N ILE A 112 -23.56 6.12 18.47
CA ILE A 112 -22.71 4.95 18.18
C ILE A 112 -22.87 3.89 19.29
N GLY A 113 -24.10 3.56 19.67
CA GLY A 113 -24.38 2.52 20.67
C GLY A 113 -23.96 2.91 22.09
N GLY A 114 -24.12 4.19 22.45
CA GLY A 114 -23.72 4.73 23.75
C GLY A 114 -22.21 4.91 23.94
N ALA A 115 -21.42 4.78 22.85
CA ALA A 115 -19.95 4.80 22.86
C ALA A 115 -19.35 6.11 22.31
N TYR A 116 -19.93 7.26 22.65
CA TYR A 116 -19.42 8.57 22.21
C TYR A 116 -18.70 9.32 23.35
N PRO A 117 -17.43 8.99 23.65
CA PRO A 117 -16.61 9.86 24.47
C PRO A 117 -16.24 11.10 23.66
N LYS A 118 -16.85 12.23 24.03
CA LYS A 118 -16.53 13.54 23.43
C LYS A 118 -15.04 13.87 23.58
N GLU A 119 -14.35 13.32 24.58
CA GLU A 119 -12.91 13.56 24.74
C GLU A 119 -12.05 12.95 23.63
N VAL A 120 -12.55 11.90 22.94
CA VAL A 120 -11.81 11.14 21.92
C VAL A 120 -12.35 11.40 20.51
N LEU A 121 -13.67 11.55 20.35
CA LEU A 121 -14.30 11.81 19.06
C LEU A 121 -14.95 13.20 19.08
N ASN A 122 -14.15 14.24 18.80
CA ASN A 122 -14.64 15.61 18.67
C ASN A 122 -15.36 15.82 17.33
N ASP A 123 -16.33 16.74 17.29
CA ASP A 123 -17.04 17.12 16.06
C ASP A 123 -16.11 17.60 14.96
N GLU A 124 -15.05 18.33 15.32
CA GLU A 124 -14.04 18.80 14.36
C GLU A 124 -13.28 17.63 13.70
N PHE A 125 -13.03 16.56 14.45
CA PHE A 125 -12.41 15.35 13.88
C PHE A 125 -13.36 14.65 12.91
N LEU A 126 -14.64 14.53 13.26
CA LEU A 126 -15.64 13.93 12.39
C LEU A 126 -15.90 14.78 11.14
N GLU A 127 -15.93 16.10 11.25
CA GLU A 127 -16.07 16.99 10.11
C GLU A 127 -14.90 16.83 9.13
N ARG A 128 -13.66 16.79 9.63
CA ARG A 128 -12.46 16.56 8.81
C ARG A 128 -12.41 15.14 8.22
N THR A 129 -12.86 14.14 8.97
CA THR A 129 -12.84 12.72 8.57
C THR A 129 -13.99 12.37 7.63
N CYS A 130 -15.14 13.02 7.73
CA CYS A 130 -16.28 12.79 6.84
C CYS A 130 -16.34 13.75 5.65
N GLY A 131 -15.55 14.82 5.69
CA GLY A 131 -15.38 15.76 4.59
C GLY A 131 -14.44 15.28 3.49
N SER A 132 -13.99 16.24 2.67
CA SER A 132 -13.09 16.00 1.53
C SER A 132 -11.72 15.46 1.95
N LEU A 133 -11.20 15.90 3.09
CA LEU A 133 -9.90 15.47 3.62
C LEU A 133 -9.93 13.98 3.98
N GLY A 134 -10.97 13.52 4.68
CA GLY A 134 -11.25 12.11 4.96
C GLY A 134 -11.28 11.23 3.73
N SER A 135 -12.11 11.59 2.78
CA SER A 135 -12.27 10.85 1.52
C SER A 135 -10.95 10.79 0.73
N SER A 136 -10.18 11.88 0.72
CA SER A 136 -8.86 11.94 0.09
C SER A 136 -7.86 11.03 0.80
N THR A 137 -7.82 11.08 2.14
CA THR A 137 -6.93 10.24 2.96
C THR A 137 -7.20 8.77 2.73
N LEU A 138 -8.48 8.37 2.70
CA LEU A 138 -8.88 7.00 2.38
C LEU A 138 -8.43 6.59 0.97
N THR A 139 -8.64 7.46 -0.02
CA THR A 139 -8.25 7.20 -1.41
C THR A 139 -6.74 7.03 -1.56
N PHE A 140 -5.95 7.88 -0.88
CA PHE A 140 -4.50 7.74 -0.87
C PHE A 140 -4.02 6.48 -0.13
N ALA A 141 -4.70 6.09 0.95
CA ALA A 141 -4.38 4.86 1.67
C ALA A 141 -4.66 3.61 0.81
N ILE A 142 -5.82 3.54 0.17
CA ILE A 142 -6.20 2.43 -0.72
C ILE A 142 -5.29 2.39 -1.95
N SER A 143 -5.04 3.55 -2.58
CA SER A 143 -4.18 3.60 -3.76
C SER A 143 -2.74 3.20 -3.44
N THR A 144 -2.21 3.52 -2.25
CA THR A 144 -0.91 3.02 -1.78
C THR A 144 -0.87 1.49 -1.81
N SER A 145 -1.89 0.83 -1.27
CA SER A 145 -1.99 -0.64 -1.24
C SER A 145 -2.11 -1.24 -2.64
N ILE A 146 -2.93 -0.67 -3.51
CA ILE A 146 -3.10 -1.12 -4.90
C ILE A 146 -1.82 -0.91 -5.71
N LEU A 147 -1.17 0.25 -5.59
CA LEU A 147 0.08 0.52 -6.29
C LEU A 147 1.21 -0.39 -5.77
N GLY A 148 1.22 -0.69 -4.47
CA GLY A 148 2.13 -1.67 -3.87
C GLY A 148 1.96 -3.08 -4.43
N THR A 149 0.73 -3.56 -4.58
CA THR A 149 0.47 -4.89 -5.18
C THR A 149 0.82 -4.92 -6.66
N LEU A 150 0.46 -3.87 -7.42
CA LEU A 150 0.84 -3.77 -8.83
C LEU A 150 2.36 -3.72 -9.02
N MET A 151 3.09 -3.04 -8.13
CA MET A 151 4.56 -3.04 -8.10
C MET A 151 5.10 -4.46 -7.93
N PHE A 152 4.57 -5.22 -6.96
CA PHE A 152 4.97 -6.61 -6.71
C PHE A 152 4.70 -7.50 -7.93
N VAL A 153 3.49 -7.42 -8.51
CA VAL A 153 3.11 -8.19 -9.70
C VAL A 153 4.00 -7.85 -10.88
N ALA A 154 4.26 -6.56 -11.14
CA ALA A 154 5.14 -6.13 -12.23
C ALA A 154 6.57 -6.67 -12.06
N LEU A 155 7.09 -6.71 -10.83
CA LEU A 155 8.40 -7.26 -10.53
C LEU A 155 8.42 -8.79 -10.67
N ALA A 156 7.37 -9.49 -10.24
CA ALA A 156 7.23 -10.93 -10.42
C ALA A 156 7.18 -11.30 -11.91
N VAL A 157 6.37 -10.59 -12.70
CA VAL A 157 6.32 -10.77 -14.16
C VAL A 157 7.68 -10.51 -14.79
N TRP A 158 8.43 -9.49 -14.34
CA TRP A 158 9.79 -9.25 -14.79
C TRP A 158 10.73 -10.45 -14.57
N THR A 159 10.65 -11.13 -13.43
CA THR A 159 11.49 -12.31 -13.15
C THR A 159 11.23 -13.48 -14.09
N CYS A 160 10.01 -13.59 -14.62
CA CYS A 160 9.57 -14.66 -15.52
C CYS A 160 9.64 -14.30 -17.01
N ALA A 161 9.57 -13.00 -17.35
CA ALA A 161 9.49 -12.53 -18.74
C ALA A 161 10.82 -12.69 -19.49
N THR A 162 10.78 -12.98 -20.79
CA THR A 162 11.97 -13.12 -21.65
C THR A 162 12.23 -11.92 -22.55
N THR A 163 11.20 -11.18 -22.97
CA THR A 163 11.27 -10.19 -24.07
C THR A 163 11.10 -8.73 -23.66
N THR A 164 10.42 -8.40 -22.55
CA THR A 164 10.05 -7.01 -22.17
C THR A 164 10.62 -6.56 -20.81
N LYS A 165 11.77 -7.09 -20.42
CA LYS A 165 12.34 -6.94 -19.06
C LYS A 165 12.51 -5.48 -18.59
N SER A 166 12.97 -4.61 -19.48
CA SER A 166 13.34 -3.25 -19.07
C SER A 166 12.18 -2.29 -18.85
N CYS A 167 11.07 -2.51 -19.56
CA CYS A 167 9.86 -1.71 -19.37
C CYS A 167 9.23 -2.07 -18.02
N MET A 168 9.18 -3.37 -17.68
CA MET A 168 8.59 -3.84 -16.42
C MET A 168 9.35 -3.35 -15.19
N LEU A 169 10.69 -3.32 -15.21
CA LEU A 169 11.49 -2.70 -14.13
C LEU A 169 11.30 -1.19 -14.03
N ALA A 170 11.09 -0.49 -15.15
CA ALA A 170 10.82 0.93 -15.13
C ALA A 170 9.43 1.23 -14.55
N LEU A 171 8.44 0.43 -14.94
CA LEU A 171 7.07 0.48 -14.42
C LEU A 171 7.04 0.18 -12.92
N SER A 172 7.69 -0.89 -12.45
CA SER A 172 7.72 -1.22 -11.03
C SER A 172 8.36 -0.12 -10.18
N LYS A 173 9.43 0.53 -10.67
CA LYS A 173 10.02 1.70 -10.02
C LYS A 173 9.04 2.87 -9.93
N LEU A 174 8.32 3.15 -11.02
CA LEU A 174 7.34 4.25 -11.06
C LEU A 174 6.17 3.97 -10.12
N LEU A 175 5.66 2.73 -10.08
CA LEU A 175 4.63 2.29 -9.15
C LEU A 175 5.10 2.41 -7.70
N ALA A 176 6.34 2.01 -7.39
CA ALA A 176 6.93 2.15 -6.06
C ALA A 176 7.00 3.63 -5.62
N PHE A 177 7.39 4.51 -6.54
CA PHE A 177 7.45 5.95 -6.28
C PHE A 177 6.06 6.56 -6.06
N ALA A 178 5.09 6.21 -6.91
CA ALA A 178 3.71 6.66 -6.76
C ALA A 178 3.09 6.17 -5.43
N ALA A 179 3.34 4.91 -5.05
CA ALA A 179 2.90 4.35 -3.77
C ALA A 179 3.53 5.07 -2.58
N LEU A 180 4.83 5.40 -2.65
CA LEU A 180 5.50 6.19 -1.62
C LEU A 180 4.84 7.55 -1.44
N VAL A 181 4.59 8.27 -2.54
CA VAL A 181 3.95 9.60 -2.49
C VAL A 181 2.54 9.49 -1.91
N ALA A 182 1.75 8.51 -2.34
CA ALA A 182 0.41 8.28 -1.80
C ALA A 182 0.44 7.96 -0.29
N ASN A 183 1.42 7.17 0.17
CA ASN A 183 1.57 6.84 1.59
C ASN A 183 1.94 8.09 2.41
N LEU A 184 2.89 8.89 1.91
CA LEU A 184 3.27 10.15 2.56
C LEU A 184 2.09 11.12 2.64
N LEU A 185 1.31 11.24 1.56
CA LEU A 185 0.09 12.05 1.56
C LEU A 185 -0.91 11.53 2.61
N THR A 186 -1.11 10.21 2.69
CA THR A 186 -1.95 9.57 3.71
C THR A 186 -1.51 9.96 5.12
N ILE A 187 -0.21 9.82 5.43
CA ILE A 187 0.36 10.19 6.73
C ILE A 187 0.14 11.68 7.02
N THR A 188 0.45 12.56 6.07
CA THR A 188 0.30 14.02 6.27
C THR A 188 -1.15 14.44 6.48
N MET A 189 -2.08 13.90 5.69
CA MET A 189 -3.50 14.21 5.85
C MET A 189 -4.06 13.63 7.15
N TRP A 190 -3.60 12.44 7.56
CA TRP A 190 -3.94 11.86 8.85
C TRP A 190 -3.49 12.75 10.02
N PHE A 191 -2.28 13.32 9.97
CA PHE A 191 -1.84 14.26 11.01
C PHE A 191 -2.74 15.49 11.10
N VAL A 192 -3.22 16.02 9.97
CA VAL A 192 -4.16 17.13 9.96
C VAL A 192 -5.49 16.72 10.60
N GLN A 193 -6.00 15.51 10.32
CA GLN A 193 -7.20 14.99 10.98
C GLN A 193 -6.99 14.82 12.48
N GLN A 194 -5.90 14.15 12.87
CA GLN A 194 -5.56 13.88 14.26
C GLN A 194 -5.26 15.15 15.07
N SER A 195 -4.82 16.25 14.45
CA SER A 195 -4.51 17.50 15.17
C SER A 195 -5.69 18.07 15.97
N SER A 196 -6.92 17.70 15.62
CA SER A 196 -8.15 18.05 16.36
C SER A 196 -8.39 17.17 17.60
N LEU A 197 -7.61 16.09 17.78
CA LEU A 197 -7.57 15.29 19.00
C LEU A 197 -6.42 15.73 19.90
N HIS A 198 -6.68 15.88 21.19
CA HIS A 198 -5.65 16.17 22.19
C HIS A 198 -4.85 14.89 22.51
N VAL A 199 -3.86 14.59 21.66
CA VAL A 199 -2.90 13.49 21.87
C VAL A 199 -2.12 13.76 23.16
N GLY A 200 -2.37 12.96 24.21
CA GLY A 200 -1.80 13.18 25.55
C GLY A 200 -2.82 13.02 26.69
N ALA A 201 -4.12 13.13 26.40
CA ALA A 201 -5.19 12.76 27.32
C ALA A 201 -5.62 11.30 27.09
N GLY A 202 -4.68 10.35 27.18
CA GLY A 202 -4.90 8.89 27.03
C GLY A 202 -5.20 8.37 25.64
N VAL A 203 -4.90 9.13 24.59
CA VAL A 203 -4.88 8.64 23.20
C VAL A 203 -3.43 8.59 22.72
N SER A 204 -2.99 7.42 22.27
CA SER A 204 -1.63 7.17 21.78
C SER A 204 -1.62 6.73 20.31
N LEU A 205 -0.47 6.91 19.64
CA LEU A 205 -0.26 6.41 18.27
C LEU A 205 -0.19 4.89 18.29
N GLY A 206 -1.04 4.26 17.48
CA GLY A 206 -1.13 2.80 17.40
C GLY A 206 -0.17 2.17 16.39
N LEU A 207 -0.19 0.84 16.37
CA LEU A 207 0.70 0.02 15.53
C LEU A 207 0.57 0.34 14.03
N SER A 208 -0.63 0.56 13.51
CA SER A 208 -0.86 0.80 12.08
C SER A 208 -0.17 2.07 11.58
N PHE A 209 -0.05 3.09 12.44
CA PHE A 209 0.71 4.30 12.11
C PHE A 209 2.21 3.98 11.94
N PHE A 210 2.79 3.20 12.85
CA PHE A 210 4.20 2.76 12.72
C PHE A 210 4.42 1.85 11.52
N LEU A 211 3.45 0.99 11.17
CA LEU A 211 3.49 0.20 9.94
C LEU A 211 3.44 1.10 8.69
N SER A 212 2.78 2.26 8.76
CA SER A 212 2.80 3.28 7.70
C SER A 212 4.17 3.88 7.48
N VAL A 213 4.82 4.30 8.57
CA VAL A 213 6.18 4.83 8.51
C VAL A 213 7.17 3.76 8.03
N ALA A 214 7.06 2.54 8.55
CA ALA A 214 7.88 1.41 8.12
C ALA A 214 7.67 1.09 6.63
N SER A 215 6.43 1.03 6.16
CA SER A 215 6.15 0.80 4.73
C SER A 215 6.71 1.92 3.84
N ALA A 216 6.65 3.19 4.27
CA ALA A 216 7.30 4.30 3.55
C ALA A 216 8.82 4.09 3.41
N THR A 217 9.50 3.70 4.49
CA THR A 217 10.95 3.39 4.43
C THR A 217 11.26 2.21 3.52
N LEU A 218 10.41 1.19 3.53
CA LEU A 218 10.57 0.02 2.67
C LEU A 218 10.28 0.33 1.20
N TYR A 219 9.35 1.24 0.88
CA TYR A 219 9.16 1.74 -0.48
C TYR A 219 10.43 2.45 -1.00
N CYS A 220 11.12 3.24 -0.17
CA CYS A 220 12.44 3.80 -0.52
C CYS A 220 13.46 2.67 -0.80
N GLY A 221 13.46 1.62 0.02
CA GLY A 221 14.25 0.40 -0.21
C GLY A 221 13.91 -0.28 -1.55
N CYS A 222 12.64 -0.43 -1.87
CA CYS A 222 12.18 -0.99 -3.15
C CYS A 222 12.66 -0.14 -4.33
N ILE A 223 12.51 1.18 -4.26
CA ILE A 223 12.94 2.11 -5.32
C ILE A 223 14.45 1.99 -5.58
N THR A 224 15.26 1.93 -4.52
CA THR A 224 16.72 1.80 -4.63
C THR A 224 17.12 0.43 -5.16
N ALA A 225 16.54 -0.66 -4.64
CA ALA A 225 16.79 -2.02 -5.09
C ALA A 225 16.42 -2.23 -6.57
N ILE A 226 15.23 -1.79 -6.99
CA ILE A 226 14.78 -1.85 -8.38
C ILE A 226 15.67 -0.97 -9.27
N GLY A 227 16.09 0.20 -8.77
CA GLY A 227 17.04 1.08 -9.45
C GLY A 227 18.38 0.39 -9.73
N MET A 228 18.94 -0.29 -8.72
CA MET A 228 20.18 -1.06 -8.86
C MET A 228 20.04 -2.23 -9.85
N LEU A 229 18.91 -2.97 -9.81
CA LEU A 229 18.63 -4.03 -10.76
C LEU A 229 18.56 -3.50 -12.21
N ARG A 230 17.93 -2.34 -12.41
CA ARG A 230 17.84 -1.69 -13.71
C ARG A 230 19.20 -1.24 -14.23
N LEU A 231 20.06 -0.69 -13.37
CA LEU A 231 21.44 -0.33 -13.73
C LEU A 231 22.26 -1.57 -14.12
N LYS A 232 22.13 -2.66 -13.35
CA LYS A 232 22.80 -3.93 -13.66
C LYS A 232 22.37 -4.50 -15.01
N GLU A 233 21.07 -4.54 -15.31
CA GLU A 233 20.58 -4.97 -16.63
C GLU A 233 21.07 -4.07 -17.77
N ARG A 234 21.19 -2.76 -17.52
CA ARG A 234 21.70 -1.82 -18.52
C ARG A 234 23.18 -2.11 -18.81
N HIS A 235 23.99 -2.33 -17.78
CA HIS A 235 25.40 -2.71 -17.92
C HIS A 235 25.58 -4.06 -18.63
N GLU A 236 24.80 -5.09 -18.26
CA GLU A 236 24.86 -6.40 -18.91
C GLU A 236 24.55 -6.28 -20.42
N ARG A 237 23.53 -5.50 -20.81
CA ARG A 237 23.23 -5.26 -22.23
C ARG A 237 24.29 -4.47 -22.98
N PHE A 238 24.89 -3.46 -22.35
CA PHE A 238 26.00 -2.73 -22.98
C PHE A 238 27.21 -3.65 -23.18
N ARG A 239 27.52 -4.50 -22.19
CA ARG A 239 28.60 -5.48 -22.29
C ARG A 239 28.34 -6.49 -23.42
N GLU A 240 27.13 -7.03 -23.52
CA GLU A 240 26.77 -7.96 -24.59
C GLU A 240 26.90 -7.32 -25.98
N LYS A 241 26.42 -6.08 -26.16
CA LYS A 241 26.59 -5.34 -27.41
C LYS A 241 28.06 -5.12 -27.74
N SER A 242 28.88 -4.77 -26.75
CA SER A 242 30.32 -4.56 -26.96
C SER A 242 31.04 -5.84 -27.41
N LEU A 243 30.68 -6.99 -26.82
CA LEU A 243 31.22 -8.30 -27.19
C LEU A 243 30.81 -8.71 -28.61
N ARG A 244 29.53 -8.49 -28.99
CA ARG A 244 29.08 -8.76 -30.37
C ARG A 244 29.79 -7.87 -31.39
N LEU A 245 30.03 -6.60 -31.07
CA LEU A 245 30.78 -5.68 -31.93
C LEU A 245 32.27 -6.06 -32.03
N GLN A 246 32.86 -6.64 -30.98
CA GLN A 246 34.21 -7.21 -31.04
C GLN A 246 34.24 -8.45 -31.93
N SER A 247 33.31 -9.40 -31.74
CA SER A 247 33.27 -10.62 -32.55
C SER A 247 33.06 -10.34 -34.04
N ILE A 248 32.25 -9.34 -34.40
CA ILE A 248 32.06 -8.92 -35.80
C ILE A 248 33.37 -8.36 -36.38
N ARG A 249 34.06 -7.48 -35.64
CA ARG A 249 35.35 -6.93 -36.08
C ARG A 249 36.42 -8.01 -36.25
N ASP A 250 36.45 -9.01 -35.37
CA ASP A 250 37.39 -10.12 -35.47
C ASP A 250 37.09 -11.02 -36.68
N LEU A 251 35.81 -11.25 -36.98
CA LEU A 251 35.38 -11.95 -38.20
C LEU A 251 35.78 -11.19 -39.48
N GLU A 252 35.60 -9.86 -39.51
CA GLU A 252 36.03 -9.02 -40.64
C GLU A 252 37.55 -9.06 -40.85
N ARG A 253 38.33 -8.98 -39.76
CA ARG A 253 39.79 -9.12 -39.81
C ARG A 253 40.20 -10.47 -40.36
N ALA A 254 39.61 -11.56 -39.85
CA ALA A 254 39.89 -12.90 -40.34
C ALA A 254 39.56 -13.07 -41.85
N ALA A 255 38.44 -12.50 -42.30
CA ALA A 255 38.04 -12.52 -43.71
C ALA A 255 39.01 -11.74 -44.60
N SER A 256 39.49 -10.57 -44.15
CA SER A 256 40.46 -9.75 -44.90
C SER A 256 41.80 -10.46 -45.09
N ILE A 257 42.31 -11.12 -44.04
CA ILE A 257 43.57 -11.89 -44.09
C ILE A 257 43.43 -13.07 -45.07
N LYS A 258 42.29 -13.76 -45.06
CA LYS A 258 42.03 -14.88 -45.98
C LYS A 258 42.01 -14.42 -47.45
N ARG A 259 41.40 -13.25 -47.73
CA ARG A 259 41.44 -12.65 -49.08
C ARG A 259 42.86 -12.28 -49.51
N ALA A 260 43.63 -11.62 -48.64
CA ALA A 260 45.01 -11.23 -48.93
C ALA A 260 45.89 -12.45 -49.26
N LYS A 261 45.79 -13.53 -48.47
CA LYS A 261 46.49 -14.80 -48.76
C LYS A 261 46.08 -15.41 -50.10
N SER A 262 44.79 -15.38 -50.45
CA SER A 262 44.30 -15.93 -51.73
C SER A 262 44.82 -15.15 -52.96
N LEU A 263 44.97 -13.83 -52.82
CA LEU A 263 45.51 -12.97 -53.88
C LEU A 263 47.03 -13.20 -54.06
N SER A 264 47.77 -13.28 -52.95
CA SER A 264 49.20 -13.60 -52.98
C SER A 264 49.47 -14.99 -53.58
N ALA A 265 48.67 -16.00 -53.24
CA ALA A 265 48.80 -17.34 -53.81
C ALA A 265 48.54 -17.36 -55.32
N ARG A 266 47.54 -16.60 -55.81
CA ARG A 266 47.26 -16.48 -57.25
C ARG A 266 48.37 -15.76 -58.02
N ALA A 267 49.00 -14.74 -57.42
CA ALA A 267 50.10 -14.03 -58.05
C ALA A 267 51.35 -14.91 -58.23
N LEU A 268 51.60 -15.84 -57.31
CA LEU A 268 52.73 -16.78 -57.36
C LEU A 268 52.56 -17.91 -58.37
N THR A 269 51.33 -18.25 -58.78
CA THR A 269 51.05 -19.27 -59.80
C THR A 269 51.10 -18.76 -61.25
N VAL A 270 51.24 -17.45 -61.46
CA VAL A 270 51.26 -16.82 -62.80
C VAL A 270 52.68 -16.45 -63.25
N LEU A 271 53.68 -16.65 -62.39
CA LEU A 271 55.11 -16.54 -62.68
C LEU A 271 55.70 -17.94 -62.93
#